data_AF-A0AAW2Q3C3-F1
#
_entry.id   AF-A0AAW2Q3C3-F1
#
_cell.length_a   1.000
_cell.length_b   1.000
_cell.length_c   1.000
_cell.angle_alpha   90.00
_cell.angle_beta   90.00
_cell.angle_gamma   90.00
#
_symmetry.space_group_name_H-M   'P 1'
#
loop_
_entity.id
_entity.type
_entity.pdbx_description
1 polymer ?
#
loop_
_entity_poly.entity_id
_entity_poly.type
_entity_poly.pdbx_seq_one_letter_code
_entity_poly.pdbx_strand_id
1 'polypeptide(L)'
;MLWRFLKLKKTDWRQLLVDYLKYGKLPNDLRRRTDTRRRATHFIYYKGTLYLSDNEKVQAMEEAHSRVCGAHQSGPKLYFCIKRMGYYWPTMVKDCIDYARRCQACQFHANLIYQPPEPLHPTVASWYFDAWGLNVVGPLTKSSEGHLYILAAINYFSKMD
;
A
#
# COMPACT_ATOMS: atom_id res chain seq x y z
N MET A 1 -18.08 21.41 6.50
CA MET A 1 -18.29 22.04 7.83
C MET A 1 -18.17 20.92 8.87
N LEU A 2 -17.52 21.18 10.03
CA LEU A 2 -17.24 20.24 11.15
C LEU A 2 -15.97 19.37 11.09
N TRP A 3 -14.79 20.00 11.20
CA TRP A 3 -13.67 19.41 11.95
C TRP A 3 -13.11 20.47 12.89
N ARG A 4 -13.94 20.88 13.84
CA ARG A 4 -13.50 21.73 14.95
C ARG A 4 -12.80 20.80 15.93
N PHE A 5 -11.48 20.88 15.93
CA PHE A 5 -10.56 20.55 17.01
C PHE A 5 -11.20 19.89 18.23
N LEU A 6 -10.81 18.63 18.50
CA LEU A 6 -10.88 18.09 19.85
C LEU A 6 -10.26 19.14 20.77
N LYS A 7 -11.10 19.84 21.55
CA LYS A 7 -10.63 20.73 22.61
C LYS A 7 -9.65 19.90 23.45
N LEU A 8 -8.40 20.35 23.52
CA LEU A 8 -7.37 19.72 24.37
C LEU A 8 -7.98 19.60 25.78
N LYS A 9 -8.29 18.37 26.19
CA LYS A 9 -8.76 18.12 27.55
C LYS A 9 -7.58 18.39 28.49
N LYS A 10 -7.84 18.75 29.75
CA LYS A 10 -6.81 19.03 30.78
C LYS A 10 -5.82 17.86 31.00
N THR A 11 -6.13 16.68 30.46
CA THR A 11 -5.35 15.43 30.49
C THR A 11 -4.72 15.03 29.16
N ASP A 12 -4.76 15.87 28.12
CA ASP A 12 -4.10 15.57 26.84
C ASP A 12 -2.58 15.67 26.99
N TRP A 13 -1.88 14.57 26.73
CA TRP A 13 -0.42 14.51 26.78
C TRP A 13 0.25 15.52 25.83
N ARG A 14 -0.45 15.95 24.78
CA ARG A 14 0.03 16.97 23.83
C ARG A 14 0.13 18.35 24.46
N GLN A 15 -0.60 18.61 25.55
CA GLN A 15 -0.61 19.92 26.20
C GLN A 15 0.80 20.31 26.69
N LEU A 16 1.56 19.35 27.23
CA LEU A 16 2.95 19.59 27.65
C LEU A 16 3.86 19.99 26.50
N LEU A 17 3.67 19.38 25.32
CA LEU A 17 4.43 19.71 24.12
C LEU A 17 4.03 21.07 23.56
N VAL A 18 2.74 21.38 23.55
CA VAL A 18 2.23 22.69 23.14
C VAL A 18 2.74 23.79 24.07
N ASP A 19 2.68 23.57 25.38
CA ASP A 19 3.14 24.55 26.37
C ASP A 19 4.64 24.82 26.25
N TYR A 20 5.42 23.77 26.01
CA TYR A 20 6.86 23.88 25.79
C TYR A 20 7.19 24.58 24.46
N LEU A 21 6.62 24.12 23.34
CA LEU A 21 6.92 24.66 22.00
C LEU A 21 6.39 26.09 21.81
N LYS A 22 5.31 26.46 22.49
CA LYS A 22 4.70 27.80 22.35
C LYS A 22 5.19 28.81 23.39
N TYR A 23 5.35 28.38 24.64
CA TYR A 23 5.63 29.29 25.77
C TYR A 23 6.94 28.99 26.49
N GLY A 24 7.69 27.97 26.08
CA GLY A 24 8.93 27.54 26.77
C GLY A 24 8.68 26.95 28.16
N LYS A 25 7.43 26.64 28.52
CA LYS A 25 7.07 26.15 29.85
C LYS A 25 7.38 24.66 29.98
N LEU A 26 8.08 24.28 31.04
CA LEU A 26 8.42 22.90 31.36
C LEU A 26 7.84 22.48 32.71
N PRO A 27 7.56 21.18 32.90
CA PRO A 27 7.23 20.63 34.20
C PRO A 27 8.34 20.87 35.23
N ASN A 28 7.94 20.95 36.51
CA ASN A 28 8.88 20.97 37.64
C ASN A 28 9.53 19.60 37.86
N ASP A 29 8.81 18.52 37.58
CA ASP A 29 9.35 17.16 37.62
C ASP A 29 10.45 16.98 36.57
N LEU A 30 11.65 16.61 37.05
CA LEU A 30 12.84 16.40 36.22
C LEU A 30 12.60 15.34 35.14
N ARG A 31 11.88 14.26 35.46
CA ARG A 31 11.63 13.16 34.51
C ARG A 31 10.73 13.63 33.37
N ARG A 32 9.63 14.30 33.69
CA ARG A 32 8.72 14.86 32.69
C ARG A 32 9.36 15.97 31.88
N ARG A 33 10.23 16.78 32.48
CA ARG A 33 11.00 17.82 31.78
C ARG A 33 11.90 17.21 30.69
N THR A 34 12.68 16.19 31.04
CA THR A 34 13.55 15.50 30.09
C THR A 34 12.74 14.81 28.99
N ASP A 35 11.65 14.13 29.34
CA ASP A 35 10.76 13.49 28.34
C ASP A 35 10.13 14.51 27.39
N THR A 36 9.63 15.64 27.92
CA THR A 36 9.01 16.71 27.10
C THR A 36 10.02 17.28 26.11
N ARG A 37 11.25 17.57 26.55
CA ARG A 37 12.31 18.07 25.68
C ARG A 37 12.64 17.09 24.56
N ARG A 38 12.84 15.82 24.91
CA ARG A 38 13.14 14.75 23.95
C ARG A 38 12.02 14.60 22.92
N ARG A 39 10.77 14.55 23.36
CA ARG A 39 9.63 14.35 22.46
C ARG A 39 9.34 15.58 21.61
N ALA A 40 9.60 16.79 22.11
CA ALA A 40 9.31 18.02 21.39
C ALA A 40 10.10 18.16 20.09
N THR A 41 11.29 17.57 19.97
CA THR A 41 12.07 17.60 18.72
C THR A 41 11.37 16.86 17.57
N HIS A 42 10.40 15.99 17.88
CA HIS A 42 9.65 15.23 16.89
C HIS A 42 8.49 16.05 16.29
N PHE A 43 8.18 17.21 16.85
CA PHE A 43 7.00 17.99 16.48
C PHE A 43 7.30 19.44 16.16
N ILE A 44 6.43 20.03 15.33
CA ILE A 44 6.40 21.44 15.00
C ILE A 44 5.04 21.99 15.43
N TYR A 45 5.04 23.11 16.15
CA TYR A 45 3.81 23.82 16.51
C TYR A 45 3.56 24.97 15.54
N TYR A 46 2.43 24.94 14.82
CA TYR A 46 2.08 25.99 13.87
C TYR A 46 0.57 26.27 13.87
N LYS A 47 0.21 27.56 13.99
CA LYS A 47 -1.18 28.07 13.97
C LYS A 47 -2.15 27.24 14.83
N GLY A 48 -1.79 26.99 16.09
CA GLY A 48 -2.68 26.29 17.02
C GLY A 48 -2.61 24.76 16.96
N THR A 49 -1.81 24.19 16.06
CA THR A 49 -1.79 22.75 15.78
C THR A 49 -0.39 22.18 15.90
N LEU A 50 -0.29 20.98 16.47
CA LEU A 50 0.95 20.21 16.55
C LEU A 50 1.05 19.27 15.35
N TYR A 51 2.16 19.34 14.62
CA TYR A 51 2.46 18.52 13.45
C TYR A 51 3.74 17.72 13.68
N LEU A 52 3.90 16.58 12.99
CA LEU A 52 5.19 15.90 12.94
C LEU A 52 6.22 16.74 12.16
N SER A 53 7.47 16.70 12.60
CA SER A 53 8.60 17.25 11.83
C SER A 53 8.87 16.40 10.59
N ASP A 54 9.58 16.94 9.60
CA ASP A 54 9.76 16.27 8.31
C ASP A 54 10.46 14.91 8.42
N ASN A 55 11.50 14.81 9.26
CA ASN A 55 12.20 13.55 9.50
C ASN A 55 11.27 12.49 10.13
N GLU A 56 10.43 12.91 11.07
CA GLU A 56 9.52 12.02 11.77
C GLU A 56 8.35 11.56 10.89
N LYS A 57 7.93 12.37 9.91
CA LYS A 57 6.95 11.92 8.90
C LYS A 57 7.47 10.70 8.14
N VAL A 58 8.73 10.75 7.71
CA VAL A 58 9.37 9.65 6.98
C VAL A 58 9.48 8.41 7.85
N GLN A 59 9.94 8.57 9.10
CA GLN A 59 10.00 7.46 10.05
C GLN A 59 8.63 6.87 10.34
N ALA A 60 7.60 7.69 10.60
CA ALA A 60 6.24 7.19 10.85
C ALA A 60 5.68 6.40 9.66
N MET A 61 5.96 6.84 8.43
CA MET A 61 5.57 6.09 7.22
C MET A 61 6.35 4.78 7.06
N GLU A 62 7.66 4.79 7.33
CA GLU A 62 8.50 3.58 7.30
C GLU A 62 8.05 2.55 8.35
N GLU A 63 7.83 3.00 9.58
CA GLU A 63 7.39 2.15 10.70
C GLU A 63 6.05 1.48 10.41
N ALA A 64 5.07 2.25 9.92
CA ALA A 64 3.74 1.74 9.66
C ALA A 64 3.63 0.94 8.34
N HIS A 65 4.55 1.12 7.40
CA HIS A 65 4.52 0.43 6.09
C HIS A 65 5.42 -0.81 6.06
N SER A 66 6.68 -0.71 6.47
CA SER A 66 7.75 -1.68 6.16
C SER A 66 8.42 -2.34 7.37
N ARG A 67 8.29 -1.80 8.59
CA ARG A 67 8.96 -2.39 9.76
C ARG A 67 8.29 -3.69 10.22
N VAL A 68 8.75 -4.26 11.33
CA VAL A 68 8.31 -5.56 11.90
C VAL A 68 6.78 -5.70 12.02
N CYS A 69 6.06 -4.60 12.25
CA CYS A 69 4.59 -4.57 12.32
C CYS A 69 3.92 -4.01 11.04
N GLY A 70 4.72 -3.60 10.06
CA GLY A 70 4.29 -3.11 8.75
C GLY A 70 3.83 -4.26 7.88
N ALA A 71 2.74 -4.04 7.15
CA ALA A 71 2.14 -5.03 6.27
C ALA A 71 2.04 -4.51 4.84
N HIS A 72 3.01 -3.68 4.43
CA HIS A 72 3.08 -3.10 3.08
C HIS A 72 1.76 -2.45 2.65
N GLN A 73 1.13 -1.75 3.59
CA GLN A 73 -0.20 -1.19 3.42
C GLN A 73 -0.24 -0.18 2.26
N SER A 74 -1.34 -0.19 1.50
CA SER A 74 -1.56 0.81 0.46
C SER A 74 -1.59 2.22 1.05
N GLY A 75 -1.25 3.24 0.24
CA GLY A 75 -1.18 4.63 0.68
C GLY A 75 -2.39 5.11 1.51
N PRO A 76 -3.64 4.89 1.07
CA PRO A 76 -4.83 5.24 1.86
C PRO A 76 -4.89 4.52 3.22
N LYS A 77 -4.58 3.22 3.27
CA LYS A 77 -4.55 2.45 4.53
C LYS A 77 -3.44 2.91 5.46
N LEU A 78 -2.26 3.23 4.90
CA LEU A 78 -1.12 3.79 5.63
C LEU A 78 -1.50 5.11 6.32
N TYR A 79 -2.15 6.01 5.58
CA TYR A 79 -2.70 7.25 6.13
C TYR A 79 -3.63 6.98 7.33
N PHE A 80 -4.61 6.08 7.18
CA PHE A 80 -5.55 5.77 8.27
C PHE A 80 -4.85 5.19 9.49
N CYS A 81 -3.84 4.33 9.29
CA CYS A 81 -3.05 3.73 10.35
C CYS A 81 -2.33 4.80 11.18
N ILE A 82 -1.56 5.68 10.53
CA ILE A 82 -0.79 6.73 11.19
C ILE A 82 -1.72 7.76 11.85
N LYS A 83 -2.85 8.10 11.21
CA LYS A 83 -3.86 8.99 11.81
C LYS A 83 -4.44 8.40 13.09
N ARG A 84 -4.67 7.08 13.13
CA ARG A 84 -5.18 6.37 14.31
C ARG A 84 -4.16 6.35 15.45
N MET A 85 -2.86 6.39 15.15
CA MET A 85 -1.80 6.59 16.15
C MET A 85 -1.76 8.02 16.72
N GLY A 86 -2.60 8.93 16.22
CA GLY A 86 -2.69 10.30 16.69
C GLY A 86 -1.68 11.24 16.04
N TYR A 87 -1.12 10.85 14.91
CA TYR A 87 -0.19 11.65 14.14
C TYR A 87 -0.88 12.35 12.98
N TYR A 88 -0.45 13.58 12.66
CA TYR A 88 -1.07 14.39 11.62
C TYR A 88 -0.10 15.40 10.99
N TRP A 89 -0.24 15.61 9.69
CA TRP A 89 0.34 16.72 8.94
C TRP A 89 -0.49 17.04 7.69
N PRO A 90 -0.41 18.25 7.11
CA PRO A 90 -1.34 18.69 6.06
C PRO A 90 -1.31 17.85 4.77
N THR A 91 -0.13 17.39 4.35
CA THR A 91 0.08 16.65 3.10
C THR A 91 0.04 15.14 3.26
N MET A 92 -0.33 14.65 4.45
CA MET A 92 -0.22 13.25 4.86
C MET A 92 -0.83 12.23 3.89
N VAL A 93 -2.01 12.52 3.34
CA VAL A 93 -2.65 11.60 2.38
C VAL A 93 -1.78 11.43 1.14
N LYS A 94 -1.29 12.54 0.57
CA LYS A 94 -0.41 12.53 -0.60
C LYS A 94 0.90 11.83 -0.28
N ASP A 95 1.53 12.19 0.84
CA ASP A 95 2.82 11.65 1.23
C ASP A 95 2.75 10.12 1.44
N CYS A 96 1.70 9.61 2.07
CA CYS A 96 1.50 8.17 2.25
C CYS A 96 1.28 7.43 0.91
N ILE A 97 0.55 8.05 -0.03
CA ILE A 97 0.36 7.48 -1.39
C ILE A 97 1.70 7.44 -2.12
N ASP A 98 2.43 8.55 -2.13
CA ASP A 98 3.71 8.65 -2.83
C ASP A 98 4.77 7.74 -2.19
N TYR A 99 4.72 7.53 -0.87
CA TYR A 99 5.60 6.60 -0.15
C TYR A 99 5.33 5.15 -0.56
N ALA A 100 4.06 4.70 -0.45
CA ALA A 100 3.69 3.33 -0.81
C ALA A 100 3.94 3.04 -2.30
N ARG A 101 3.74 4.03 -3.18
CA ARG A 101 4.04 3.92 -4.62
C ARG A 101 5.53 3.71 -4.90
N ARG A 102 6.42 4.27 -4.08
CA ARG A 102 7.88 4.16 -4.22
C ARG A 102 8.47 2.89 -3.57
N CYS A 103 7.67 2.12 -2.85
CA CYS A 103 8.14 0.89 -2.21
C CYS A 103 8.47 -0.18 -3.27
N GLN A 104 9.74 -0.55 -3.38
CA GLN A 104 10.20 -1.57 -4.33
C GLN A 104 9.56 -2.93 -4.08
N ALA A 105 9.43 -3.35 -2.81
CA ALA A 105 8.76 -4.60 -2.47
C ALA A 105 7.30 -4.59 -2.93
N CYS A 106 6.57 -3.49 -2.72
CA CYS A 106 5.21 -3.37 -3.24
C CYS A 106 5.16 -3.36 -4.77
N GLN A 107 6.12 -2.72 -5.44
CA GLN A 107 6.17 -2.69 -6.91
C GLN A 107 6.45 -4.07 -7.51
N PHE A 108 7.39 -4.82 -6.92
CA PHE A 108 7.77 -6.15 -7.40
C PHE A 108 6.64 -7.16 -7.23
N HIS A 109 5.91 -7.09 -6.12
CA HIS A 109 4.80 -8.01 -5.82
C HIS A 109 3.44 -7.46 -6.25
N ALA A 110 3.37 -6.28 -6.87
CA ALA A 110 2.13 -5.77 -7.41
C ALA A 110 1.73 -6.61 -8.62
N ASN A 111 0.46 -7.00 -8.68
CA ASN A 111 -0.10 -7.58 -9.89
C ASN A 111 -0.02 -6.52 -11.00
N LEU A 112 0.88 -6.71 -11.96
CA LEU A 112 1.05 -5.84 -13.12
C LEU A 112 -0.12 -6.07 -14.10
N ILE A 113 -1.29 -5.51 -13.78
CA ILE A 113 -2.50 -5.62 -14.62
C ILE A 113 -2.42 -4.68 -15.85
N TYR A 114 -1.38 -3.85 -15.94
CA TYR A 114 -1.24 -2.81 -16.97
C TYR A 114 -0.29 -3.15 -18.11
N GLN A 115 0.15 -4.41 -18.25
CA GLN A 115 0.82 -4.78 -19.49
C GLN A 115 -0.20 -4.67 -20.63
N PRO A 116 0.10 -3.91 -21.70
CA PRO A 116 -0.76 -3.90 -22.87
C PRO A 116 -0.85 -5.34 -23.39
N PRO A 117 -2.03 -5.81 -23.80
CA PRO A 117 -2.15 -7.13 -24.41
C PRO A 117 -1.21 -7.16 -25.62
N GLU A 118 -0.28 -8.12 -25.63
CA GLU A 118 0.50 -8.37 -26.83
C GLU A 118 -0.45 -8.83 -27.94
N PRO A 119 -0.38 -8.23 -29.14
CA PRO A 119 -1.19 -8.69 -30.26
C PRO A 119 -0.81 -10.13 -30.58
N LEU A 120 -1.76 -11.05 -30.41
CA LEU A 120 -1.59 -12.44 -30.83
C LEU A 120 -1.50 -12.47 -32.35
N HIS A 121 -0.40 -13.03 -32.88
CA HIS A 121 -0.26 -13.28 -34.30
C HIS A 121 -0.98 -14.58 -34.66
N PRO A 122 -2.03 -14.56 -35.49
CA PRO A 122 -2.68 -15.79 -35.91
C PRO A 122 -1.72 -16.59 -36.80
N THR A 123 -1.64 -17.91 -36.56
CA THR A 123 -0.99 -18.82 -37.51
C THR A 123 -1.86 -18.91 -38.76
N VAL A 124 -1.37 -18.37 -39.88
CA VAL A 124 -2.04 -18.47 -41.18
C VAL A 124 -1.56 -19.73 -41.87
N ALA A 125 -2.44 -20.72 -42.02
CA ALA A 125 -2.18 -21.90 -42.84
C ALA A 125 -2.49 -21.58 -44.31
N SER A 126 -1.55 -21.85 -45.22
CA SER A 126 -1.72 -21.57 -46.66
C SER A 126 -2.35 -22.73 -47.43
N TRP A 127 -2.37 -23.94 -46.86
CA TRP A 127 -2.90 -25.17 -47.46
C TRP A 127 -3.20 -26.22 -46.39
N TYR A 128 -3.86 -27.32 -46.77
CA TYR A 128 -4.16 -28.42 -45.85
C TYR A 128 -2.88 -29.00 -45.23
N PHE A 129 -2.88 -29.23 -43.91
CA PHE A 129 -1.76 -29.74 -43.11
C PHE A 129 -0.56 -28.78 -42.91
N ASP A 130 -0.66 -27.52 -43.36
CA ASP A 130 0.39 -26.52 -43.17
C ASP A 130 0.58 -26.11 -41.70
N ALA A 131 -0.52 -26.06 -40.94
CA ALA A 131 -0.48 -25.84 -39.49
C ALA A 131 -1.69 -26.49 -38.78
N TRP A 132 -1.43 -27.07 -37.61
CA TRP A 132 -2.42 -27.74 -36.78
C TRP A 132 -2.14 -27.49 -35.30
N GLY A 133 -3.21 -27.35 -34.51
CA GLY A 133 -3.16 -27.21 -33.06
C GLY A 133 -3.52 -28.52 -32.38
N LEU A 134 -2.73 -28.93 -31.39
CA LEU A 134 -3.07 -30.02 -30.48
C LEU A 134 -3.53 -29.46 -29.14
N ASN A 135 -4.59 -30.05 -28.60
CA ASN A 135 -5.02 -29.82 -27.23
C ASN A 135 -5.33 -31.15 -26.54
N VAL A 136 -5.04 -31.21 -25.24
CA VAL A 136 -5.39 -32.35 -24.39
C VAL A 136 -6.45 -31.90 -23.41
N VAL A 137 -7.59 -32.57 -23.41
CA VAL A 137 -8.68 -32.32 -22.47
C VAL A 137 -8.71 -33.43 -21.43
N GLY A 138 -8.51 -33.08 -20.16
CA GLY A 138 -8.67 -33.99 -19.05
C GLY A 138 -7.93 -33.57 -17.78
N PRO A 139 -7.97 -34.40 -16.72
CA PRO A 139 -8.59 -35.73 -16.69
C PRO A 139 -10.14 -35.67 -16.61
N LEU A 140 -10.81 -36.49 -17.39
CA LEU A 140 -12.26 -36.70 -17.40
C LEU A 140 -12.62 -37.98 -16.64
N THR A 141 -13.93 -38.19 -16.43
CA THR A 141 -14.43 -39.46 -15.90
C THR A 141 -13.99 -40.63 -16.77
N LYS A 142 -13.50 -41.69 -16.13
CA LYS A 142 -12.98 -42.90 -16.79
C LYS A 142 -14.04 -43.49 -17.72
N SER A 143 -13.70 -43.58 -19.01
CA SER A 143 -14.54 -44.30 -19.99
C SER A 143 -14.59 -45.79 -19.68
N SER A 144 -15.50 -46.53 -20.33
CA SER A 144 -15.59 -47.99 -20.21
C SER A 144 -14.26 -48.70 -20.52
N GLU A 145 -13.48 -48.15 -21.45
CA GLU A 145 -12.16 -48.65 -21.86
C GLU A 145 -10.99 -48.08 -21.03
N GLY A 146 -11.29 -47.29 -20.00
CA GLY A 146 -10.28 -46.77 -19.08
C GLY A 146 -9.57 -45.48 -19.49
N HIS A 147 -9.90 -44.89 -20.64
CA HIS A 147 -9.37 -43.60 -21.07
C HIS A 147 -9.88 -42.44 -20.21
N LEU A 148 -8.99 -41.49 -19.92
CA LEU A 148 -9.23 -40.30 -19.07
C LEU A 148 -9.00 -38.97 -19.80
N TYR A 149 -8.43 -38.99 -21.00
CA TYR A 149 -8.06 -37.79 -21.74
C TYR A 149 -8.55 -37.88 -23.17
N ILE A 150 -8.86 -36.73 -23.76
CA ILE A 150 -9.16 -36.58 -25.18
C ILE A 150 -8.03 -35.78 -25.81
N LEU A 151 -7.46 -36.29 -26.90
CA LEU A 151 -6.55 -35.54 -27.75
C LEU A 151 -7.36 -34.91 -28.90
N ALA A 152 -7.46 -33.58 -28.90
CA ALA A 152 -8.08 -32.82 -29.97
C ALA A 152 -7.00 -32.29 -30.91
N ALA A 153 -7.16 -32.51 -32.22
CA ALA A 153 -6.32 -31.94 -33.26
C ALA A 153 -7.18 -31.08 -34.19
N ILE A 154 -6.81 -29.81 -34.39
CA ILE A 154 -7.53 -28.87 -35.27
C ILE A 154 -6.58 -28.43 -36.38
N ASN A 155 -6.97 -28.66 -37.63
CA ASN A 155 -6.27 -28.09 -38.79
C ASN A 155 -6.70 -26.62 -38.95
N TYR A 156 -5.75 -25.69 -38.94
CA TYR A 156 -6.04 -24.25 -39.01
C TYR A 156 -6.53 -23.78 -40.39
N PHE A 157 -6.38 -24.61 -41.43
CA PHE A 157 -6.86 -24.28 -42.78
C PHE A 157 -8.37 -24.45 -42.95
N SER A 158 -8.96 -25.46 -42.31
CA SER A 158 -10.38 -25.80 -42.46
C SER A 158 -11.20 -25.11 -41.38
N LYS A 159 -11.59 -23.85 -41.62
CA LYS A 159 -12.77 -23.31 -40.94
C LYS A 159 -13.97 -24.11 -41.43
N MET A 160 -14.55 -24.93 -40.55
CA MET A 160 -15.89 -25.48 -40.76
C MET A 160 -16.84 -24.37 -40.33
N ASP A 161 -17.32 -23.57 -41.29
CA ASP A 161 -18.49 -22.72 -41.09
C ASP A 161 -19.77 -23.58 -41.02
#